data_AF-A0A2S8FCP7-F1
#
_entry.id   AF-A0A2S8FCP7-F1
#
_cell.length_a   1.000
_cell.length_b   1.000
_cell.length_c   1.000
_cell.angle_alpha   90.00
_cell.angle_beta   90.00
_cell.angle_gamma   90.00
#
_symmetry.space_group_name_H-M   'P 1'
#
loop_
_entity.id
_entity.type
_entity.pdbx_description
1 polymer ?
#
loop_
_entity_poly.entity_id
_entity_poly.type
_entity_poly.pdbx_seq_one_letter_code
_entity_poly.pdbx_strand_id
1 'polypeptide(L)'
;MESSILNANTTPVLEQVVNFAQKRHSILATNIANQRVPGYKGRDLNLDRFQEVLAEAIEQKNHPNEEISPGVVTTKSGDPMREVRESLNGILFHDESNLDIEKQVAELTKNQVMHNMALTIMEDQFNLLNAAISERI
;
A
#
# COMPACT_ATOMS: atom_id res chain seq x y z
N MET A 1 23.62 8.54 4.01
CA MET A 1 22.94 9.83 4.23
C MET A 1 21.65 9.95 3.40
N GLU A 2 21.64 9.48 2.16
CA GLU A 2 20.44 9.49 1.29
C GLU A 2 19.24 8.70 1.86
N SER A 3 19.49 7.54 2.47
CA SER A 3 18.44 6.68 3.06
C SER A 3 17.72 7.30 4.27
N SER A 4 18.38 8.16 5.04
CA SER A 4 17.77 8.82 6.21
C SER A 4 16.80 9.93 5.83
N ILE A 5 17.04 10.63 4.72
CA ILE A 5 16.14 11.69 4.22
C ILE A 5 14.90 11.06 3.59
N LEU A 6 15.08 9.97 2.82
CA LEU A 6 13.96 9.22 2.23
C LEU A 6 13.05 8.58 3.30
N ASN A 7 13.61 8.15 4.43
CA ASN A 7 12.82 7.66 5.57
C ASN A 7 12.13 8.75 6.38
N ALA A 8 12.56 10.02 6.31
CA ALA A 8 11.82 11.13 6.94
C ALA A 8 10.55 11.51 6.15
N ASN A 9 10.52 11.19 4.85
CA ASN A 9 9.44 11.57 3.93
C ASN A 9 8.29 10.55 3.91
N THR A 10 7.18 10.95 3.28
CA THR A 10 5.99 10.12 3.04
C THR A 10 6.16 9.16 1.85
N THR A 11 7.25 9.26 1.10
CA THR A 11 7.52 8.46 -0.11
C THR A 11 7.42 6.94 0.12
N PRO A 12 8.00 6.34 1.19
CA PRO A 12 7.89 4.89 1.41
C PRO A 12 6.45 4.44 1.66
N VAL A 13 5.62 5.30 2.28
CA VAL A 13 4.19 5.03 2.53
C VAL A 13 3.42 5.06 1.21
N LEU A 14 3.62 6.10 0.40
CA LEU A 14 2.99 6.24 -0.91
C LEU A 14 3.37 5.10 -1.86
N GLU A 15 4.62 4.62 -1.79
CA GLU A 15 5.07 3.43 -2.53
C GLU A 15 4.21 2.20 -2.19
N GLN A 16 3.91 1.95 -0.91
CA GLN A 16 3.07 0.82 -0.53
C GLN A 16 1.62 0.97 -1.02
N VAL A 17 1.06 2.19 -1.00
CA VAL A 17 -0.29 2.45 -1.54
C VAL A 17 -0.33 2.20 -3.05
N VAL A 18 0.69 2.66 -3.78
CA VAL A 18 0.84 2.42 -5.23
C VAL A 18 0.95 0.92 -5.50
N ASN A 19 1.80 0.20 -4.76
CA ASN A 19 1.99 -1.25 -4.89
C ASN A 19 0.70 -2.03 -4.61
N PHE A 20 -0.03 -1.66 -3.54
CA PHE A 20 -1.33 -2.26 -3.23
C PHE A 20 -2.32 -2.03 -4.38
N ALA A 21 -2.44 -0.78 -4.85
CA ALA A 21 -3.35 -0.44 -5.91
C ALA A 21 -3.03 -1.20 -7.21
N GLN A 22 -1.76 -1.32 -7.58
CA GLN A 22 -1.33 -2.08 -8.77
C GLN A 22 -1.72 -3.57 -8.66
N LYS A 23 -1.43 -4.21 -7.51
CA LYS A 23 -1.81 -5.61 -7.28
C LYS A 23 -3.32 -5.79 -7.34
N ARG A 24 -4.09 -4.92 -6.69
CA ARG A 24 -5.57 -4.96 -6.70
C ARG A 24 -6.12 -4.76 -8.12
N HIS A 25 -5.53 -3.87 -8.90
CA HIS A 25 -5.94 -3.62 -10.29
C HIS A 25 -5.83 -4.89 -11.14
N SER A 26 -4.74 -5.63 -11.01
CA SER A 26 -4.54 -6.90 -11.72
C SER A 26 -5.60 -7.95 -11.33
N ILE A 27 -5.96 -8.03 -10.05
CA ILE A 27 -6.97 -8.94 -9.54
C ILE A 27 -8.36 -8.59 -10.07
N LEU A 28 -8.76 -7.31 -9.97
CA LEU A 28 -10.05 -6.83 -10.49
C LEU A 28 -10.17 -7.02 -12.01
N ALA A 29 -9.11 -6.74 -12.76
CA ALA A 29 -9.06 -7.01 -14.20
C ALA A 29 -9.22 -8.52 -14.50
N THR A 30 -8.60 -9.38 -13.69
CA THR A 30 -8.75 -10.84 -13.80
C THR A 30 -10.18 -11.28 -13.50
N ASN A 31 -10.84 -10.69 -12.50
CA ASN A 31 -12.25 -10.98 -12.20
C ASN A 31 -13.17 -10.60 -13.38
N ILE A 32 -12.95 -9.42 -13.97
CA ILE A 32 -13.72 -8.96 -15.14
C ILE A 32 -13.52 -9.91 -16.32
N ALA A 33 -12.28 -10.31 -16.60
CA ALA A 33 -11.96 -11.21 -17.71
C ALA A 33 -12.58 -12.62 -17.53
N ASN A 34 -12.65 -13.12 -16.29
CA ASN A 34 -13.13 -14.47 -15.99
C ASN A 34 -14.59 -14.54 -15.53
N GLN A 35 -15.33 -13.42 -15.61
CA GLN A 35 -16.71 -13.34 -15.12
C GLN A 35 -17.66 -14.40 -15.73
N ARG A 36 -17.41 -14.79 -16.98
CA ARG A 36 -18.21 -15.79 -17.71
C ARG A 36 -17.65 -17.22 -17.63
N VAL A 37 -16.57 -17.42 -16.89
CA VAL A 37 -15.93 -18.74 -16.74
C VAL A 37 -16.70 -19.56 -15.69
N PRO A 38 -17.32 -20.69 -16.05
CA PRO A 38 -18.06 -21.51 -15.09
C PRO A 38 -17.17 -21.97 -13.93
N GLY A 39 -17.65 -21.82 -12.70
CA GLY A 39 -16.94 -22.22 -11.49
C GLY A 39 -15.79 -21.31 -11.06
N TYR A 40 -15.56 -20.18 -11.76
CA TYR A 40 -14.58 -19.18 -11.33
C TYR A 40 -15.06 -18.47 -10.07
N LYS A 41 -14.15 -18.29 -9.11
CA LYS A 41 -14.39 -17.58 -7.85
C LYS A 41 -13.64 -16.25 -7.84
N GLY A 42 -14.35 -15.18 -7.54
CA GLY A 42 -13.79 -13.85 -7.42
C GLY A 42 -12.75 -13.76 -6.31
N ARG A 43 -11.74 -12.94 -6.53
CA ARG A 43 -10.74 -12.62 -5.51
C ARG A 43 -10.65 -11.13 -5.34
N ASP A 44 -10.30 -10.66 -4.16
CA ASP A 44 -9.93 -9.27 -3.93
C ASP A 44 -8.83 -9.18 -2.87
N LEU A 45 -8.21 -8.01 -2.74
CA LEU A 45 -7.35 -7.67 -1.62
C LEU A 45 -8.20 -6.98 -0.55
N ASN A 46 -8.08 -7.44 0.69
CA ASN A 46 -8.71 -6.79 1.83
C ASN A 46 -8.06 -5.41 2.08
N LEU A 47 -8.79 -4.36 1.68
CA LEU A 47 -8.39 -2.96 1.83
C LEU A 47 -8.28 -2.55 3.30
N ASP A 48 -9.23 -2.97 4.14
CA ASP A 48 -9.26 -2.59 5.56
C ASP A 48 -8.03 -3.15 6.27
N ARG A 49 -7.70 -4.42 6.01
CA ARG A 49 -6.49 -5.04 6.57
C ARG A 49 -5.21 -4.36 6.07
N PHE A 50 -5.17 -3.97 4.80
CA PHE A 50 -4.03 -3.20 4.29
C PHE A 50 -3.89 -1.85 5.00
N GLN A 51 -4.99 -1.13 5.22
CA GLN A 51 -4.99 0.15 5.92
C GLN A 51 -4.55 0.01 7.38
N GLU A 52 -5.00 -1.04 8.08
CA GLU A 52 -4.55 -1.36 9.44
C GLU A 52 -3.03 -1.57 9.49
N VAL A 53 -2.50 -2.47 8.65
CA VAL A 53 -1.06 -2.78 8.63
C VAL A 53 -0.24 -1.55 8.22
N LEU A 54 -0.74 -0.74 7.28
CA LEU A 54 -0.08 0.50 6.89
C LEU A 54 -0.07 1.53 8.02
N ALA A 55 -1.17 1.67 8.76
CA ALA A 55 -1.27 2.57 9.90
C ALA A 55 -0.30 2.15 11.03
N GLU A 56 -0.27 0.86 11.36
CA GLU A 56 0.68 0.29 12.33
C GLU A 56 2.14 0.56 11.91
N ALA A 57 2.46 0.41 10.61
CA ALA A 57 3.81 0.67 10.10
C ALA A 57 4.19 2.16 10.15
N ILE A 58 3.23 3.07 9.91
CA ILE A 58 3.43 4.52 10.05
C ILE A 58 3.68 4.90 11.52
N GLU A 59 2.91 4.33 12.44
CA GLU A 59 3.06 4.58 13.87
C GLU A 59 4.43 4.12 14.38
N GLN A 60 4.85 2.90 14.04
CA GLN A 60 6.18 2.36 14.38
C GLN A 60 7.32 3.22 13.80
N LYS A 61 7.15 3.74 12.58
CA LYS A 61 8.11 4.66 11.95
C LYS A 61 8.22 5.99 12.69
N ASN A 62 7.11 6.53 13.20
CA ASN A 62 7.08 7.82 13.89
C ASN A 62 7.50 7.72 15.37
N HIS A 63 7.33 6.54 15.99
CA HIS A 63 7.69 6.26 17.38
C HIS A 63 8.74 5.12 17.49
N PRO A 64 9.97 5.31 16.97
CA PRO A 64 10.98 4.24 16.97
C PRO A 64 11.49 3.84 18.36
N ASN A 65 11.14 4.58 19.42
CA ASN A 65 11.75 4.50 20.75
C ASN A 65 10.74 4.47 21.91
N GLU A 66 9.49 4.05 21.69
CA GLU A 66 8.60 3.80 22.83
C GLU A 66 9.09 2.55 23.57
N GLU A 67 9.61 2.75 24.78
CA GLU A 67 10.15 1.70 25.64
C GLU A 67 9.05 0.66 25.93
N ILE A 68 9.07 -0.45 25.18
CA ILE A 68 8.41 -1.67 25.61
C ILE A 68 9.11 -2.06 26.92
N SER A 69 8.34 -2.03 28.02
CA SER A 69 8.65 -2.46 29.39
C SER A 69 9.98 -3.22 29.59
N PRO A 70 10.80 -2.88 30.61
CA PRO A 70 12.12 -3.48 30.83
C PRO A 70 12.00 -5.00 31.05
N GLY A 71 12.17 -5.77 29.97
CA GLY A 71 12.01 -7.23 29.99
C GLY A 71 11.74 -7.86 28.63
N VAL A 72 11.29 -7.11 27.62
CA VAL A 72 11.03 -7.65 26.29
C VAL A 72 11.97 -7.02 25.27
N VAL A 73 13.12 -7.65 25.05
CA VAL A 73 13.95 -7.38 23.88
C VAL A 73 13.28 -8.09 22.69
N THR A 74 12.26 -7.48 22.09
CA THR A 74 11.94 -7.81 20.70
C THR A 74 12.85 -6.96 19.83
N THR A 75 13.89 -7.56 19.27
CA THR A 75 14.61 -7.00 18.12
C THR A 75 13.67 -6.98 16.91
N LYS A 76 12.66 -6.09 16.89
CA LYS A 76 11.98 -5.73 15.65
C LYS A 76 12.88 -4.75 14.87
N SER A 77 14.06 -5.21 14.50
CA SER A 77 14.95 -4.54 13.55
C SER A 77 14.50 -4.82 12.11
N GLY A 78 13.20 -4.73 11.85
CA GLY A 78 12.61 -4.86 10.52
C GLY A 78 12.15 -3.49 10.05
N ASP A 79 12.44 -3.14 8.78
CA ASP A 79 11.78 -2.03 8.10
C ASP A 79 10.24 -2.23 8.17
N PRO A 80 9.47 -1.37 8.88
CA PRO A 80 8.02 -1.53 9.02
C PRO A 80 7.30 -1.58 7.66
N MET A 81 7.88 -0.91 6.65
CA MET A 81 7.33 -0.86 5.30
C MET A 81 7.55 -2.18 4.53
N ARG A 82 8.52 -3.00 4.95
CA ARG A 82 8.69 -4.37 4.48
C ARG A 82 7.56 -5.27 4.98
N GLU A 83 7.12 -5.12 6.22
CA GLU A 83 5.99 -5.89 6.77
C GLU A 83 4.70 -5.60 5.99
N VAL A 84 4.46 -4.33 5.63
CA VAL A 84 3.35 -3.95 4.73
C VAL A 84 3.47 -4.69 3.40
N ARG A 85 4.64 -4.66 2.74
CA ARG A 85 4.85 -5.32 1.44
C ARG A 85 4.62 -6.83 1.51
N GLU A 86 5.07 -7.48 2.59
CA GLU A 86 4.88 -8.91 2.83
C GLU A 86 3.40 -9.26 3.09
N SER A 87 2.68 -8.40 3.82
CA SER A 87 1.25 -8.58 4.11
C SER A 87 0.39 -8.61 2.84
N LEU A 88 0.78 -7.88 1.79
CA LEU A 88 0.06 -7.86 0.50
C LEU A 88 -0.12 -9.26 -0.11
N ASN A 89 0.77 -10.21 0.21
CA ASN A 89 0.66 -11.58 -0.29
C ASN A 89 -0.34 -12.41 0.51
N GLY A 90 -0.59 -12.07 1.78
CA GLY A 90 -1.53 -12.75 2.68
C GLY A 90 -2.93 -12.14 2.74
N ILE A 91 -3.13 -10.97 2.13
CA ILE A 91 -4.38 -10.19 2.14
C ILE A 91 -5.40 -10.66 1.08
N LEU A 92 -5.02 -11.62 0.24
CA LEU A 92 -5.90 -12.23 -0.76
C LEU A 92 -7.07 -12.95 -0.08
N PHE A 93 -8.27 -12.50 -0.36
CA PHE A 93 -9.50 -13.15 0.07
C PHE A 93 -10.33 -13.59 -1.14
N HIS A 94 -11.04 -14.71 -0.99
CA HIS A 94 -11.98 -15.21 -1.99
C HIS A 94 -13.37 -14.77 -1.56
N ASP A 95 -13.97 -13.87 -2.32
CA ASP A 95 -15.36 -13.47 -2.11
C ASP A 95 -16.26 -14.38 -2.94
N GLU A 96 -17.27 -14.99 -2.30
CA GLU A 96 -18.32 -15.76 -2.97
C GLU A 96 -19.43 -14.84 -3.52
N SER A 97 -19.32 -13.52 -3.36
CA SER A 97 -20.30 -12.60 -3.95
C SER A 97 -20.29 -12.65 -5.48
N ASN A 98 -21.48 -12.46 -6.06
CA ASN A 98 -21.67 -12.45 -7.50
C ASN A 98 -20.67 -11.50 -8.16
N LEU A 99 -19.93 -12.01 -9.14
CA LEU A 99 -19.02 -11.24 -10.00
C LEU A 99 -19.83 -10.37 -10.96
N ASP A 100 -20.53 -9.38 -10.42
CA ASP A 100 -21.23 -8.36 -11.19
C ASP A 100 -20.20 -7.47 -11.93
N ILE A 101 -20.27 -7.35 -13.26
CA ILE A 101 -19.29 -6.58 -14.06
C ILE A 101 -19.31 -5.12 -13.62
N GLU A 102 -20.49 -4.55 -13.47
CA GLU A 102 -20.69 -3.16 -13.13
C GLU A 102 -20.04 -2.85 -11.78
N LYS A 103 -20.19 -3.75 -10.79
CA LYS A 103 -19.49 -3.66 -9.50
C LYS A 103 -17.97 -3.77 -9.65
N GLN A 104 -17.46 -4.73 -10.43
CA GLN A 104 -16.02 -4.90 -10.62
C GLN A 104 -15.38 -3.72 -11.34
N VAL A 105 -16.07 -3.13 -12.33
CA VAL A 105 -15.62 -1.91 -13.03
C VAL A 105 -15.62 -0.72 -12.08
N ALA A 106 -16.65 -0.57 -11.24
CA ALA A 106 -16.70 0.49 -10.23
C ALA A 106 -15.52 0.40 -9.24
N GLU A 107 -15.23 -0.79 -8.72
CA GLU A 107 -14.08 -1.02 -7.84
C GLU A 107 -12.74 -0.78 -8.56
N LEU A 108 -12.63 -1.17 -9.84
CA LEU A 108 -11.45 -0.90 -10.64
C LEU A 108 -11.21 0.61 -10.80
N THR A 109 -12.26 1.38 -11.09
CA THR A 109 -12.20 2.84 -11.18
C THR A 109 -11.82 3.47 -9.84
N LYS A 110 -12.43 3.04 -8.73
CA LYS A 110 -12.06 3.50 -7.39
C LYS A 110 -10.59 3.26 -7.09
N ASN A 111 -10.10 2.06 -7.41
CA ASN A 111 -8.70 1.70 -7.22
C ASN A 111 -7.76 2.52 -8.13
N GLN A 112 -8.17 2.83 -9.37
CA GLN A 112 -7.42 3.71 -10.28
C GLN A 112 -7.31 5.14 -9.73
N VAL A 113 -8.39 5.68 -9.17
CA VAL A 113 -8.37 7.03 -8.55
C VAL A 113 -7.39 7.06 -7.38
N MET A 114 -7.42 6.04 -6.51
CA MET A 114 -6.47 5.92 -5.40
C MET A 114 -5.02 5.82 -5.89
N HIS A 115 -4.77 5.02 -6.93
CA HIS A 115 -3.45 4.88 -7.54
C HIS A 115 -2.91 6.22 -8.06
N ASN A 116 -3.71 6.92 -8.87
CA ASN A 116 -3.32 8.19 -9.47
C ASN A 116 -3.08 9.26 -8.40
N MET A 117 -3.93 9.32 -7.38
CA MET A 117 -3.77 10.26 -6.27
C MET A 117 -2.45 10.03 -5.52
N ALA A 118 -2.11 8.76 -5.23
CA ALA A 118 -0.84 8.43 -4.58
C ALA A 118 0.38 8.83 -5.44
N LEU A 119 0.30 8.64 -6.76
CA LEU A 119 1.35 9.08 -7.69
C LEU A 119 1.49 10.61 -7.73
N THR A 120 0.38 11.36 -7.83
CA THR A 120 0.42 12.83 -7.82
C THR A 120 1.08 13.36 -6.54
N ILE A 121 0.71 12.82 -5.37
CA ILE A 121 1.34 13.23 -4.11
C ILE A 121 2.83 12.87 -4.11
N MET A 122 3.21 11.71 -4.65
CA MET A 122 4.61 11.28 -4.73
C MET A 122 5.43 12.20 -5.64
N GLU A 123 4.89 12.61 -6.79
CA GLU A 123 5.50 13.57 -7.71
C GLU A 123 5.72 14.93 -7.03
N ASP A 124 4.72 15.42 -6.30
CA ASP A 124 4.82 16.68 -5.53
C ASP A 124 5.94 16.62 -4.48
N GLN A 125 6.10 15.47 -3.79
CA GLN A 125 7.20 15.26 -2.83
C GLN A 125 8.58 15.31 -3.52
N PHE A 126 8.72 14.71 -4.70
CA PHE A 126 9.98 14.77 -5.45
C PHE A 126 10.28 16.19 -5.95
N ASN A 127 9.26 16.93 -6.39
CA ASN A 127 9.42 18.31 -6.80
C ASN A 127 9.89 19.20 -5.63
N LEU A 128 9.34 19.00 -4.44
CA LEU A 128 9.77 19.69 -3.22
C LEU A 128 11.24 19.39 -2.88
N LEU A 129 11.65 18.11 -2.97
CA LEU A 129 13.04 17.71 -2.74
C LEU A 129 13.99 18.34 -3.76
N ASN A 130 13.62 18.33 -5.05
CA ASN A 130 14.41 18.94 -6.11
C ASN A 130 14.57 20.45 -5.93
N ALA A 131 13.51 21.15 -5.52
CA ALA A 131 13.56 22.57 -5.20
C ALA A 131 14.52 22.86 -4.04
N ALA A 132 14.43 22.11 -2.94
CA ALA A 132 15.29 22.28 -1.78
C ALA A 132 16.78 21.99 -2.07
N ILE A 133 17.06 21.04 -2.96
CA ILE A 133 18.42 20.76 -3.43
C ILE A 133 18.93 21.89 -4.34
N SER A 134 18.07 22.41 -5.22
CA SER A 134 18.45 23.42 -6.21
C SER A 134 18.68 24.81 -5.62
N GLU A 135 17.95 25.20 -4.55
CA GLU A 135 18.18 26.48 -3.84
C GLU A 135 19.47 26.49 -3.00
N ARG A 136 20.07 25.32 -2.75
CA ARG A 136 21.30 25.19 -1.94
C ARG A 136 22.59 25.28 -2.77
N ILE A 137 22.49 25.37 -4.10
CA ILE A 137 23.63 25.51 -5.04
C ILE A 137 23.68 26.96 -5.53
#